data_AF-A0A496BQW2-F1
#
_entry.id   AF-A0A496BQW2-F1
#
_cell.length_a   1.000
_cell.length_b   1.000
_cell.length_c   1.000
_cell.angle_alpha   90.00
_cell.angle_beta   90.00
_cell.angle_gamma   90.00
#
_symmetry.space_group_name_H-M   'P 1'
#
loop_
_entity.id
_entity.type
_entity.pdbx_description
1 polymer ?
#
loop_
_entity_poly.entity_id
_entity_poly.type
_entity_poly.pdbx_seq_one_letter_code
_entity_poly.pdbx_strand_id
1 'polypeptide(L)'
;MNYTYKQIWLINFPVMMSILMEQLINITDAVFLGHVGEIELGASAIAGIYYLAIYMLGFGFSIGLQVMVARRNGEQDYKETGKTFFQGLFFLLGLAIFLYLLIHTVSPFILKKLIVSSDIYRTVILYLDWRSFGLLFSFPFLAIRSFLVGITHTKALSWAAAIAVLINIPLNFYLIFTRELGISGAAIASSLAEIGSFMMLSFYMWIRLDKEKYGLRPVYNGNLLIKVLKLSIWSMLHAFISVAPCIVKKYFQNERDTEGLFKKQSYVLFRKQYSGID
;
A
#
# COMPACT_ATOMS: atom_id res chain seq x y z
N MET A 1 20.65 -20.87 -18.70
CA MET A 1 19.35 -21.47 -18.30
C MET A 1 18.36 -21.26 -19.44
N ASN A 2 17.90 -22.32 -20.10
CA ASN A 2 16.84 -22.21 -21.11
C ASN A 2 15.49 -22.17 -20.39
N TYR A 3 14.98 -20.96 -20.13
CA TYR A 3 13.65 -20.80 -19.57
C TYR A 3 12.61 -21.24 -20.58
N THR A 4 11.94 -22.36 -20.32
CA THR A 4 10.83 -22.84 -21.17
C THR A 4 9.60 -21.98 -20.92
N TYR A 5 8.76 -21.70 -21.93
CA TYR A 5 7.51 -20.94 -21.78
C TYR A 5 6.65 -21.40 -20.58
N LYS A 6 6.64 -22.71 -20.30
CA LYS A 6 5.96 -23.31 -19.14
C LYS A 6 6.49 -22.80 -17.79
N GLN A 7 7.79 -22.55 -17.65
CA GLN A 7 8.40 -22.03 -16.44
C GLN A 7 8.07 -20.55 -16.23
N ILE A 8 8.05 -19.77 -17.33
CA ILE A 8 7.64 -18.35 -17.29
C ILE A 8 6.19 -18.24 -16.77
N TRP A 9 5.29 -19.07 -17.32
CA TRP A 9 3.90 -19.13 -16.86
C TRP A 9 3.75 -19.55 -15.40
N LEU A 10 4.52 -20.54 -14.95
CA LEU A 10 4.51 -21.01 -13.57
C LEU A 10 4.95 -19.96 -12.54
N ILE A 11 5.81 -19.02 -12.93
CA ILE A 11 6.27 -17.94 -12.06
C ILE A 11 5.30 -16.75 -12.14
N ASN A 12 4.86 -16.40 -13.35
CA ASN A 12 4.03 -15.22 -13.61
C ASN A 12 2.60 -15.39 -13.07
N PHE A 13 1.99 -16.56 -13.26
CA PHE A 13 0.61 -16.80 -12.81
C PHE A 13 0.41 -16.54 -11.31
N PRO A 14 1.29 -17.02 -10.40
CA PRO A 14 1.24 -16.65 -8.99
C PRO A 14 1.32 -15.15 -8.71
N VAL A 15 2.18 -14.44 -9.44
CA VAL A 15 2.37 -12.98 -9.27
C VAL A 15 1.13 -12.22 -9.72
N MET A 16 0.58 -12.57 -10.88
CA MET A 16 -0.68 -12.00 -11.38
C MET A 16 -1.81 -12.22 -10.38
N MET A 17 -1.95 -13.44 -9.85
CA MET A 17 -2.96 -13.76 -8.86
C MET A 17 -2.79 -12.92 -7.59
N SER A 18 -1.55 -12.73 -7.11
CA SER A 18 -1.27 -11.88 -5.95
C SER A 18 -1.71 -10.44 -6.17
N ILE A 19 -1.46 -9.87 -7.36
CA ILE A 19 -1.86 -8.49 -7.68
C ILE A 19 -3.39 -8.39 -7.78
N LEU A 20 -4.05 -9.38 -8.38
CA LEU A 20 -5.51 -9.41 -8.46
C LEU A 20 -6.15 -9.45 -7.06
N MET A 21 -5.63 -10.29 -6.16
CA MET A 21 -6.10 -10.37 -4.78
C MET A 21 -5.91 -9.03 -4.03
N GLU A 22 -4.78 -8.36 -4.20
CA GLU A 22 -4.56 -7.01 -3.64
C GLU A 22 -5.61 -6.01 -4.14
N GLN A 23 -5.99 -6.07 -5.42
CA GLN A 23 -7.03 -5.18 -5.95
C GLN A 23 -8.44 -5.53 -5.48
N LEU A 24 -8.74 -6.81 -5.22
CA LEU A 24 -10.01 -7.20 -4.63
C LEU A 24 -10.21 -6.58 -3.24
N ILE A 25 -9.16 -6.51 -2.43
CA ILE A 25 -9.21 -5.84 -1.12
C ILE A 25 -9.59 -4.36 -1.31
N ASN A 26 -8.89 -3.65 -2.20
CA ASN A 26 -9.15 -2.23 -2.46
C ASN A 26 -10.59 -1.97 -2.95
N ILE A 27 -11.10 -2.82 -3.85
CA ILE A 27 -12.48 -2.72 -4.36
C ILE A 27 -13.48 -2.97 -3.24
N THR A 28 -13.23 -4.01 -2.43
CA THR A 28 -14.13 -4.40 -1.34
C THR A 28 -14.20 -3.32 -0.26
N ASP A 29 -13.06 -2.76 0.14
CA ASP A 29 -12.97 -1.62 1.05
C ASP A 29 -13.81 -0.44 0.54
N ALA A 30 -13.68 -0.09 -0.74
CA ALA A 30 -14.44 1.02 -1.34
C ALA A 30 -15.94 0.76 -1.38
N VAL A 31 -16.36 -0.47 -1.71
CA VAL A 31 -17.79 -0.85 -1.74
C VAL A 31 -18.40 -0.78 -0.35
N PHE A 32 -17.73 -1.32 0.68
CA PHE A 32 -18.26 -1.28 2.04
C PHE A 32 -18.34 0.14 2.57
N LEU A 33 -17.29 0.96 2.39
CA LEU A 33 -17.30 2.36 2.82
C LEU A 33 -18.37 3.19 2.09
N GLY A 34 -18.67 2.85 0.83
CA GLY A 34 -19.76 3.48 0.08
C GLY A 34 -21.14 3.21 0.66
N HIS A 35 -21.33 2.09 1.37
CA HIS A 35 -22.59 1.78 2.06
C HIS A 35 -22.72 2.49 3.41
N VAL A 36 -21.61 2.87 4.05
CA VAL A 36 -21.65 3.55 5.37
C VAL A 36 -22.05 5.01 5.23
N GLY A 37 -21.48 5.73 4.24
CA GLY A 37 -21.91 7.09 3.94
C GLY A 37 -20.95 7.87 3.04
N GLU A 38 -21.49 8.90 2.39
CA GLU A 38 -20.72 9.75 1.45
C GLU A 38 -19.54 10.47 2.12
N ILE A 39 -19.71 10.88 3.39
CA ILE A 39 -18.67 11.56 4.18
C ILE A 39 -17.49 10.61 4.43
N GLU A 40 -17.77 9.36 4.82
CA GLU A 40 -16.74 8.36 5.11
C GLU A 40 -16.02 7.90 3.83
N LEU A 41 -16.77 7.67 2.76
CA LEU A 41 -16.20 7.33 1.46
C LEU A 41 -15.30 8.44 0.94
N GLY A 42 -15.75 9.71 1.03
CA GLY A 42 -14.97 10.88 0.63
C GLY A 42 -13.69 11.04 1.46
N ALA A 43 -13.80 10.90 2.79
CA ALA A 43 -12.66 10.95 3.71
C ALA A 43 -11.64 9.84 3.41
N SER A 44 -12.09 8.59 3.22
CA SER A 44 -11.23 7.46 2.87
C SER A 44 -10.52 7.66 1.55
N ALA A 45 -11.19 8.24 0.56
CA ALA A 45 -10.58 8.49 -0.74
C ALA A 45 -9.50 9.58 -0.69
N ILE A 46 -9.57 10.56 0.23
CA ILE A 46 -8.53 11.56 0.47
C ILE A 46 -7.37 10.91 1.24
N ALA A 47 -7.69 10.24 2.34
CA ALA A 47 -6.72 9.59 3.21
C ALA A 47 -5.94 8.49 2.47
N GLY A 48 -6.61 7.73 1.61
CA GLY A 48 -6.03 6.68 0.79
C GLY A 48 -5.02 7.20 -0.23
N ILE A 49 -5.21 8.39 -0.81
CA ILE A 49 -4.23 8.99 -1.73
C ILE A 49 -2.99 9.44 -0.98
N TYR A 50 -3.18 10.08 0.18
CA TYR A 50 -2.08 10.46 1.05
C TYR A 50 -1.26 9.24 1.48
N TYR A 51 -1.96 8.18 1.92
CA TYR A 51 -1.35 6.90 2.27
C TYR A 51 -0.62 6.27 1.08
N LEU A 52 -1.22 6.26 -0.11
CA LEU A 52 -0.63 5.71 -1.33
C LEU A 52 0.67 6.41 -1.69
N ALA A 53 0.72 7.75 -1.60
CA ALA A 53 1.92 8.52 -1.88
C ALA A 53 3.10 8.12 -0.96
N ILE A 54 2.81 7.90 0.32
CA ILE A 54 3.79 7.46 1.32
C ILE A 54 4.21 6.01 1.09
N TYR A 55 3.24 5.12 0.90
CA TYR A 55 3.46 3.70 0.64
C TYR A 55 4.32 3.47 -0.62
N MET A 56 4.16 4.31 -1.65
CA MET A 56 4.93 4.23 -2.89
C MET A 56 6.43 4.45 -2.72
N LEU A 57 6.87 5.16 -1.68
CA LEU A 57 8.29 5.26 -1.35
C LEU A 57 8.85 3.91 -0.91
N GLY A 58 8.15 3.20 -0.01
CA GLY A 58 8.52 1.86 0.41
C GLY A 58 8.43 0.84 -0.73
N PHE A 59 7.36 0.92 -1.54
CA PHE A 59 7.16 0.07 -2.71
C PHE A 59 8.26 0.24 -3.77
N GLY A 60 8.62 1.48 -4.08
CA GLY A 60 9.73 1.78 -4.99
C GLY A 60 11.06 1.22 -4.51
N PHE A 61 11.34 1.31 -3.20
CA PHE A 61 12.52 0.68 -2.63
C PHE A 61 12.48 -0.85 -2.73
N SER A 62 11.31 -1.44 -2.48
CA SER A 62 11.07 -2.88 -2.63
C SER A 62 11.42 -3.39 -4.02
N ILE A 63 11.06 -2.66 -5.07
CA ILE A 63 11.38 -3.02 -6.46
C ILE A 63 12.91 -3.02 -6.68
N GLY A 64 13.61 -1.99 -6.19
CA GLY A 64 15.07 -1.92 -6.29
C GLY A 64 15.75 -3.07 -5.54
N LEU A 65 15.26 -3.40 -4.34
CA LEU A 65 15.71 -4.56 -3.57
C LEU A 65 15.49 -5.87 -4.33
N GLN A 66 14.32 -6.05 -4.94
CA GLN A 66 13.98 -7.24 -5.73
C GLN A 66 14.96 -7.43 -6.90
N VAL A 67 15.31 -6.36 -7.62
CA VAL A 67 16.28 -6.42 -8.74
C VAL A 67 17.66 -6.84 -8.25
N MET A 68 18.13 -6.28 -7.13
CA MET A 68 19.42 -6.65 -6.54
C MET A 68 19.45 -8.12 -6.10
N VAL A 69 18.40 -8.57 -5.41
CA VAL A 69 18.26 -9.97 -4.99
C VAL A 69 18.22 -10.90 -6.21
N ALA A 70 17.45 -10.57 -7.24
CA ALA A 70 17.36 -11.35 -8.47
C ALA A 70 18.72 -11.49 -9.16
N ARG A 71 19.49 -10.40 -9.22
CA ARG A 71 20.84 -10.40 -9.79
C ARG A 71 21.80 -11.29 -9.01
N ARG A 72 21.85 -11.16 -7.67
CA ARG A 72 22.71 -12.00 -6.82
C ARG A 72 22.33 -13.47 -6.86
N ASN A 73 21.04 -13.77 -6.90
CA ASN A 73 20.54 -15.12 -7.08
C ASN A 73 20.92 -15.70 -8.46
N GLY A 74 20.92 -14.87 -9.52
CA GLY A 74 21.40 -15.24 -10.84
C GLY A 74 22.92 -15.49 -10.91
N GLU A 75 23.70 -14.77 -10.11
CA GLU A 75 25.15 -14.99 -9.92
C GLU A 75 25.46 -16.23 -9.06
N GLN A 76 24.45 -16.95 -8.56
CA GLN A 76 24.56 -18.08 -7.62
C GLN A 76 25.24 -17.74 -6.29
N ASP A 77 25.39 -16.44 -5.98
CA ASP A 77 25.92 -15.97 -4.71
C ASP A 77 24.79 -15.86 -3.67
N TYR A 78 24.34 -17.01 -3.19
CA TYR A 78 23.24 -17.12 -2.24
C TYR A 78 23.54 -16.46 -0.89
N LYS A 79 24.82 -16.41 -0.48
CA LYS A 79 25.23 -15.76 0.78
C LYS A 79 25.07 -14.24 0.71
N GLU A 80 25.49 -13.62 -0.39
CA GLU A 80 25.29 -12.18 -0.58
C GLU A 80 23.82 -11.83 -0.84
N THR A 81 23.05 -12.77 -1.39
CA THR A 81 21.59 -12.63 -1.55
C THR A 81 20.88 -12.44 -0.20
N GLY A 82 21.19 -13.28 0.80
CA GLY A 82 20.64 -13.13 2.16
C GLY A 82 21.07 -11.84 2.85
N LYS A 83 22.34 -11.44 2.74
CA LYS A 83 22.83 -10.16 3.28
C LYS A 83 22.14 -8.94 2.66
N THR A 84 21.88 -8.99 1.36
CA THR A 84 21.17 -7.93 0.63
C THR A 84 19.74 -7.80 1.13
N PHE A 85 19.06 -8.93 1.36
CA PHE A 85 17.72 -8.95 1.96
C PHE A 85 17.67 -8.29 3.33
N PHE A 86 18.55 -8.67 4.27
CA PHE A 86 18.56 -8.08 5.61
C PHE A 86 18.84 -6.57 5.59
N GLN A 87 19.72 -6.10 4.70
CA GLN A 87 19.94 -4.67 4.49
C GLN A 87 18.69 -3.94 3.99
N GLY A 88 17.98 -4.54 3.03
CA GLY A 88 16.71 -4.00 2.57
C GLY A 88 15.65 -4.00 3.67
N LEU A 89 15.59 -5.06 4.47
CA LEU A 89 14.67 -5.18 5.60
C LEU A 89 14.93 -4.15 6.69
N PHE A 90 16.18 -3.96 7.12
CA PHE A 90 16.54 -2.93 8.10
C PHE A 90 16.23 -1.52 7.60
N PHE A 91 16.49 -1.26 6.32
CA PHE A 91 16.14 0.03 5.72
C PHE A 91 14.63 0.24 5.69
N LEU A 92 13.86 -0.75 5.24
CA LEU A 92 12.41 -0.65 5.17
C LEU A 92 11.80 -0.51 6.57
N LEU A 93 12.33 -1.18 7.60
CA LEU A 93 11.92 -0.95 8.98
C LEU A 93 12.23 0.49 9.44
N GLY A 94 13.44 0.98 9.19
CA GLY A 94 13.79 2.37 9.51
C GLY A 94 12.93 3.38 8.77
N LEU A 95 12.65 3.14 7.49
CA LEU A 95 11.77 3.96 6.67
C LEU A 95 10.32 3.90 7.16
N ALA A 96 9.82 2.75 7.61
CA ALA A 96 8.48 2.62 8.16
C ALA A 96 8.31 3.44 9.44
N ILE A 97 9.29 3.40 10.36
CA ILE A 97 9.28 4.19 11.59
C ILE A 97 9.36 5.69 11.26
N PHE A 98 10.25 6.06 10.33
CA PHE A 98 10.39 7.45 9.87
C PHE A 98 9.08 7.98 9.26
N LEU A 99 8.43 7.20 8.39
CA LEU A 99 7.18 7.57 7.75
C LEU A 99 6.00 7.58 8.73
N TYR A 100 5.96 6.65 9.68
CA TYR A 100 4.97 6.67 10.77
C TYR A 100 5.06 7.98 11.57
N LEU A 101 6.27 8.37 11.98
CA LEU A 101 6.49 9.61 12.72
C LEU A 101 6.17 10.84 11.88
N LEU A 102 6.51 10.80 10.58
CA LEU A 102 6.19 11.85 9.62
C LEU A 102 4.67 12.01 9.48
N ILE A 103 3.91 10.91 9.34
CA ILE A 103 2.44 10.96 9.28
C ILE A 103 1.90 11.59 10.56
N HIS A 104 2.33 11.13 11.74
CA HIS A 104 1.77 11.62 13.00
C HIS A 104 2.09 13.10 13.25
N THR A 105 3.26 13.59 12.79
CA THR A 105 3.69 14.98 12.99
C THR A 105 3.17 15.93 11.90
N VAL A 106 3.18 15.49 10.64
CA VAL A 106 2.92 16.34 9.47
C VAL A 106 1.45 16.31 9.03
N SER A 107 0.78 15.16 9.15
CA SER A 107 -0.64 15.03 8.77
C SER A 107 -1.55 16.06 9.45
N PRO A 108 -1.50 16.28 10.78
CA PRO A 108 -2.36 17.29 11.40
C PRO A 108 -2.09 18.72 10.90
N PHE A 109 -0.86 19.03 10.50
CA PHE A 109 -0.50 20.36 9.98
C PHE A 109 -1.00 20.57 8.53
N ILE A 110 -0.80 19.57 7.66
CA ILE A 110 -1.21 19.64 6.26
C ILE A 110 -2.73 19.55 6.12
N LEU A 111 -3.37 18.60 6.82
CA LEU A 111 -4.80 18.33 6.69
C LEU A 111 -5.66 19.45 7.28
N LYS A 112 -5.19 20.13 8.34
CA LYS A 112 -5.88 21.30 8.88
C LYS A 112 -5.93 22.47 7.88
N LYS A 113 -4.98 22.53 6.94
CA LYS A 113 -4.92 23.56 5.90
C LYS A 113 -5.71 23.16 4.64
N LEU A 114 -5.89 21.86 4.39
CA LEU A 114 -6.55 21.30 3.21
C LEU A 114 -8.05 21.02 3.42
N ILE A 115 -8.47 20.71 4.64
CA ILE A 115 -9.85 20.29 4.93
C ILE A 115 -10.56 21.37 5.74
N VAL A 116 -11.60 21.96 5.14
CA VAL A 116 -12.40 23.04 5.75
C VAL A 116 -13.45 22.49 6.74
N SER A 117 -13.97 21.28 6.52
CA SER A 117 -14.95 20.65 7.41
C SER A 117 -14.27 19.86 8.54
N SER A 118 -14.62 20.20 9.79
CA SER A 118 -14.09 19.55 11.00
C SER A 118 -14.37 18.05 11.05
N ASP A 119 -15.51 17.61 10.51
CA ASP A 119 -15.94 16.21 10.57
C ASP A 119 -15.12 15.35 9.59
N ILE A 120 -14.89 15.84 8.38
CA ILE A 120 -14.03 15.14 7.39
C ILE A 120 -12.59 15.07 7.91
N TYR A 121 -12.09 16.15 8.52
CA TYR A 121 -10.74 16.18 9.07
C TYR A 121 -10.54 15.11 10.15
N ARG A 122 -11.47 15.02 11.11
CA ARG A 122 -11.38 14.04 12.21
C ARG A 122 -11.41 12.60 11.69
N THR A 123 -12.29 12.33 10.73
CA THR A 123 -12.45 11.03 10.08
C THR A 123 -11.20 10.61 9.29
N VAL A 124 -10.56 11.57 8.59
CA VAL A 124 -9.30 11.32 7.87
C VAL A 124 -8.14 11.03 8.84
N ILE A 125 -8.01 11.80 9.92
CA ILE A 125 -6.93 11.59 10.91
C ILE A 125 -7.08 10.22 11.57
N LEU A 126 -8.30 9.84 11.98
CA LEU A 126 -8.55 8.51 12.57
C LEU A 126 -8.16 7.37 11.62
N TYR A 127 -8.52 7.50 10.32
CA TYR A 127 -8.12 6.52 9.32
C TYR A 127 -6.59 6.44 9.17
N LEU A 128 -5.92 7.60 9.07
CA LEU A 128 -4.47 7.65 8.91
C LEU A 128 -3.73 7.10 10.13
N ASP A 129 -4.23 7.31 11.34
CA ASP A 129 -3.59 6.81 12.56
C ASP A 129 -3.60 5.27 12.57
N TRP A 130 -4.75 4.65 12.34
CA TRP A 130 -4.86 3.20 12.20
C TRP A 130 -4.06 2.65 11.03
N ARG A 131 -4.08 3.33 9.87
CA ARG A 131 -3.38 2.85 8.68
C ARG A 131 -1.86 3.04 8.78
N SER A 132 -1.40 4.05 9.52
CA SER A 132 0.03 4.28 9.77
C SER A 132 0.65 3.16 10.59
N PHE A 133 -0.10 2.57 11.52
CA PHE A 133 0.31 1.36 12.24
C PHE A 133 0.49 0.17 11.27
N GLY A 134 -0.38 0.05 10.27
CA GLY A 134 -0.24 -0.94 9.19
C GLY A 134 1.08 -0.84 8.41
N LEU A 135 1.66 0.38 8.24
CA LEU A 135 2.95 0.57 7.56
C LEU A 135 4.10 -0.20 8.21
N LEU A 136 4.10 -0.28 9.55
CA LEU A 136 5.14 -0.96 10.31
C LEU A 136 5.23 -2.45 9.96
N PHE A 137 4.12 -3.06 9.53
CA PHE A 137 4.06 -4.47 9.12
C PHE A 137 4.12 -4.63 7.60
N SER A 138 3.53 -3.70 6.86
CA SER A 138 3.57 -3.67 5.40
C SER A 138 5.00 -3.62 4.86
N PHE A 139 5.90 -2.84 5.46
CA PHE A 139 7.25 -2.63 4.93
C PHE A 139 8.15 -3.87 5.08
N PRO A 140 8.14 -4.58 6.21
CA PRO A 140 8.72 -5.92 6.31
C PRO A 140 8.11 -6.92 5.32
N PHE A 141 6.79 -6.89 5.11
CA PHE A 141 6.13 -7.71 4.10
C PHE A 141 6.65 -7.43 2.69
N LEU A 142 6.81 -6.15 2.31
CA LEU A 142 7.43 -5.70 1.08
C LEU A 142 8.85 -6.27 0.91
N ALA A 143 9.68 -6.22 1.95
CA ALA A 143 11.03 -6.78 1.92
C ALA A 143 11.02 -8.29 1.61
N ILE A 144 10.17 -9.06 2.31
CA ILE A 144 10.05 -10.51 2.13
C ILE A 144 9.50 -10.84 0.74
N ARG A 145 8.47 -10.09 0.30
CA ARG A 145 7.90 -10.20 -1.04
C ARG A 145 8.98 -10.01 -2.10
N SER A 146 9.75 -8.93 -2.01
CA SER A 146 10.84 -8.64 -2.95
C SER A 146 11.91 -9.72 -2.96
N PHE A 147 12.22 -10.30 -1.80
CA PHE A 147 13.15 -11.42 -1.72
C PHE A 147 12.62 -12.66 -2.43
N LEU A 148 11.40 -13.09 -2.09
CA LEU A 148 10.74 -14.26 -2.67
C LEU A 148 10.57 -14.15 -4.19
N VAL A 149 10.21 -12.96 -4.69
CA VAL A 149 10.14 -12.70 -6.13
C VAL A 149 11.52 -12.74 -6.75
N GLY A 150 12.53 -12.14 -6.10
CA GLY A 150 13.92 -12.17 -6.57
C GLY A 150 14.52 -13.57 -6.67
N ILE A 151 14.16 -14.48 -5.77
CA ILE A 151 14.57 -15.90 -5.82
C ILE A 151 13.60 -16.79 -6.62
N THR A 152 12.63 -16.21 -7.33
CA THR A 152 11.61 -16.90 -8.15
C THR A 152 10.66 -17.86 -7.39
N HIS A 153 10.54 -17.71 -6.07
CA HIS A 153 9.61 -18.49 -5.23
C HIS A 153 8.27 -17.76 -5.07
N THR A 154 7.55 -17.57 -6.18
CA THR A 154 6.35 -16.71 -6.22
C THR A 154 5.07 -17.36 -5.72
N LYS A 155 5.01 -18.70 -5.60
CA LYS A 155 3.82 -19.43 -5.12
C LYS A 155 3.38 -18.98 -3.71
N ALA A 156 4.33 -18.65 -2.85
CA ALA A 156 4.04 -18.19 -1.50
C ALA A 156 3.29 -16.85 -1.48
N LEU A 157 3.54 -15.97 -2.46
CA LEU A 157 2.85 -14.67 -2.56
C LEU A 157 1.36 -14.85 -2.83
N SER A 158 0.98 -15.76 -3.74
CA SER A 158 -0.44 -15.99 -4.04
C SER A 158 -1.19 -16.53 -2.83
N TRP A 159 -0.58 -17.45 -2.10
CA TRP A 159 -1.18 -17.98 -0.87
C TRP A 159 -1.31 -16.90 0.21
N ALA A 160 -0.29 -16.06 0.39
CA ALA A 160 -0.36 -14.93 1.30
C ALA A 160 -1.47 -13.95 0.89
N ALA A 161 -1.58 -13.61 -0.40
CA ALA A 161 -2.62 -12.71 -0.90
C ALA A 161 -4.03 -13.31 -0.78
N ALA A 162 -4.19 -14.62 -1.00
CA ALA A 162 -5.46 -15.30 -0.78
C ALA A 162 -5.88 -15.26 0.71
N ILE A 163 -4.94 -15.47 1.62
CA ILE A 163 -5.19 -15.33 3.07
C ILE A 163 -5.51 -13.88 3.42
N ALA A 164 -4.83 -12.90 2.82
CA ALA A 164 -5.13 -11.49 2.98
C ALA A 164 -6.60 -11.20 2.68
N VAL A 165 -7.10 -11.67 1.54
CA VAL A 165 -8.50 -11.50 1.12
C VAL A 165 -9.46 -12.23 2.08
N LEU A 166 -9.14 -13.46 2.45
CA LEU A 166 -9.96 -14.25 3.38
C LEU A 166 -10.03 -13.67 4.79
N ILE A 167 -9.00 -12.94 5.23
CA ILE A 167 -9.02 -12.19 6.49
C ILE A 167 -9.77 -10.87 6.29
N ASN A 168 -9.44 -10.14 5.22
CA ASN A 168 -9.95 -8.79 5.00
C ASN A 168 -11.47 -8.74 4.82
N ILE A 169 -12.05 -9.57 3.94
CA ILE A 169 -13.49 -9.48 3.62
C ILE A 169 -14.38 -9.73 4.85
N PRO A 170 -14.18 -10.82 5.62
CA PRO A 170 -15.00 -11.07 6.81
C PRO A 170 -14.76 -10.04 7.91
N LEU A 171 -13.51 -9.58 8.10
CA LEU A 171 -13.24 -8.53 9.09
C LEU A 171 -13.84 -7.20 8.71
N ASN A 172 -13.82 -6.83 7.44
CA ASN A 172 -14.51 -5.64 6.96
C ASN A 172 -15.99 -5.71 7.29
N PHE A 173 -16.64 -6.81 6.90
CA PHE A 173 -18.06 -7.01 7.21
C PHE A 173 -18.32 -6.92 8.72
N TYR A 174 -17.54 -7.62 9.54
CA TYR A 174 -17.73 -7.64 10.99
C TYR A 174 -17.48 -6.26 11.64
N LEU A 175 -16.37 -5.59 11.32
CA LEU A 175 -15.98 -4.33 11.95
C LEU A 175 -16.87 -3.17 11.50
N ILE A 176 -17.33 -3.18 10.25
CA ILE A 176 -18.18 -2.12 9.71
C ILE A 176 -19.62 -2.29 10.20
N PHE A 177 -20.22 -3.48 10.08
CA PHE A 177 -21.63 -3.68 10.42
C PHE A 177 -21.90 -3.98 11.90
N THR A 178 -21.00 -4.69 12.60
CA THR A 178 -21.27 -5.10 14.00
C THR A 178 -20.74 -4.10 15.01
N ARG A 179 -19.62 -3.43 14.69
CA ARG A 179 -18.96 -2.48 15.60
C ARG A 179 -19.18 -1.01 15.21
N GLU A 180 -19.86 -0.74 14.10
CA GLU A 180 -20.13 0.61 13.56
C GLU A 180 -18.86 1.48 13.47
N LEU A 181 -17.69 0.86 13.26
CA LEU A 181 -16.41 1.56 13.22
C LEU A 181 -16.18 2.30 11.88
N GLY A 182 -17.12 2.19 10.95
CA GLY A 182 -17.11 2.85 9.64
C GLY A 182 -15.73 2.79 8.98
N ILE A 183 -15.18 3.96 8.68
CA ILE A 183 -13.85 4.14 8.08
C ILE A 183 -12.70 3.48 8.85
N SER A 184 -12.74 3.45 10.18
CA SER A 184 -11.70 2.85 11.01
C SER A 184 -11.74 1.33 10.93
N GLY A 185 -12.93 0.75 10.76
CA GLY A 185 -13.12 -0.68 10.53
C GLY A 185 -12.37 -1.15 9.28
N ALA A 186 -12.47 -0.39 8.18
CA ALA A 186 -11.73 -0.69 6.95
C ALA A 186 -10.21 -0.61 7.11
N ALA A 187 -9.70 0.43 7.79
CA ALA A 187 -8.26 0.57 8.05
C ALA A 187 -7.71 -0.60 8.91
N ILE A 188 -8.48 -1.03 9.91
CA ILE A 188 -8.10 -2.14 10.80
C ILE A 188 -8.15 -3.46 10.04
N ALA A 189 -9.22 -3.73 9.27
CA ALA A 189 -9.36 -4.95 8.48
C ALA A 189 -8.19 -5.11 7.49
N SER A 190 -7.83 -4.04 6.78
CA SER A 190 -6.71 -4.04 5.83
C SER A 190 -5.35 -4.19 6.52
N SER A 191 -5.15 -3.52 7.66
CA SER A 191 -3.92 -3.69 8.45
C SER A 191 -3.78 -5.12 9.01
N LEU A 192 -4.88 -5.73 9.46
CA LEU A 192 -4.86 -7.09 10.00
C LEU A 192 -4.63 -8.15 8.91
N ALA A 193 -5.19 -7.93 7.72
CA ALA A 193 -4.92 -8.75 6.55
C ALA A 193 -3.44 -8.70 6.11
N GLU A 194 -2.82 -7.52 6.16
CA GLU A 194 -1.39 -7.34 5.91
C GLU A 194 -0.54 -8.07 6.97
N ILE A 195 -0.91 -7.97 8.26
CA ILE A 195 -0.23 -8.71 9.34
C ILE A 195 -0.35 -10.23 9.13
N GLY A 196 -1.54 -10.73 8.81
CA GLY A 196 -1.74 -12.16 8.52
C GLY A 196 -0.89 -12.64 7.35
N SER A 197 -0.81 -11.84 6.28
CA SER A 197 0.02 -12.11 5.11
C SER A 197 1.51 -12.08 5.43
N PHE A 198 1.94 -11.12 6.25
CA PHE A 198 3.30 -11.01 6.75
C PHE A 198 3.69 -12.23 7.59
N MET A 199 2.83 -12.66 8.52
CA MET A 199 3.07 -13.83 9.37
C MET A 199 3.19 -15.11 8.52
N MET A 200 2.28 -15.29 7.55
CA MET A 200 2.30 -16.38 6.59
C MET A 200 3.62 -16.43 5.81
N LEU A 201 4.06 -15.30 5.23
CA LEU A 201 5.31 -15.25 4.47
C LEU A 201 6.54 -15.47 5.36
N SER A 202 6.55 -14.90 6.57
CA SER A 202 7.62 -15.10 7.54
C SER A 202 7.73 -16.57 7.96
N PHE A 203 6.59 -17.23 8.21
CA PHE A 203 6.52 -18.64 8.53
C PHE A 203 6.96 -19.53 7.37
N TYR A 204 6.51 -19.21 6.15
CA TYR A 204 6.97 -19.87 4.93
C TYR A 204 8.49 -19.76 4.76
N MET A 205 9.03 -18.55 4.98
CA MET A 205 10.48 -18.30 4.94
C MET A 205 11.24 -19.10 5.99
N TRP A 206 10.66 -19.29 7.19
CA TRP A 206 11.29 -20.06 8.24
C TRP A 206 11.38 -21.56 7.94
N ILE A 207 10.35 -22.13 7.29
CA ILE A 207 10.21 -23.58 7.07
C ILE A 207 10.81 -24.04 5.74
N ARG A 208 10.62 -23.27 4.67
CA ARG A 208 10.93 -23.72 3.30
C ARG A 208 12.25 -23.20 2.77
N LEU A 209 12.82 -22.16 3.37
CA LEU A 209 14.11 -21.63 2.93
C LEU A 209 15.25 -22.22 3.74
N ASP A 210 16.21 -22.77 2.99
CA ASP A 210 17.41 -23.35 3.54
C ASP A 210 18.34 -22.24 4.06
N LYS A 211 18.31 -22.04 5.40
CA LYS A 211 18.97 -20.93 6.10
C LYS A 211 20.49 -20.95 5.92
N GLU A 212 21.04 -22.14 5.72
CA GLU A 212 22.47 -22.38 5.48
C GLU A 212 22.86 -22.00 4.04
N LYS A 213 22.02 -22.36 3.06
CA LYS A 213 22.24 -22.07 1.64
C LYS A 213 22.19 -20.56 1.35
N TYR A 214 21.20 -19.86 1.88
CA TYR A 214 21.04 -18.41 1.67
C TYR A 214 21.79 -17.55 2.68
N GLY A 215 22.51 -18.16 3.63
CA GLY A 215 23.28 -17.43 4.64
C GLY A 215 22.44 -16.38 5.37
N LEU A 216 21.23 -16.77 5.80
CA LEU A 216 20.25 -15.89 6.47
C LEU A 216 20.73 -15.54 7.88
N ARG A 217 21.82 -14.77 7.98
CA ARG A 217 22.32 -14.20 9.22
C ARG A 217 22.05 -12.69 9.19
N PRO A 218 21.48 -12.12 10.27
CA PRO A 218 21.33 -10.68 10.39
C PRO A 218 22.72 -10.05 10.50
N VAL A 219 23.30 -9.66 9.37
CA VAL A 219 24.56 -8.96 9.28
C VAL A 219 24.26 -7.58 8.76
N TYR A 220 24.57 -6.53 9.51
CA TYR A 220 24.43 -5.16 9.04
C TYR A 220 25.67 -4.73 8.26
N ASN A 221 25.47 -4.23 7.03
CA ASN A 221 26.56 -3.68 6.21
C ASN A 221 26.12 -2.38 5.55
N GLY A 222 26.56 -1.25 6.11
CA GLY A 222 26.20 0.10 5.64
C GLY A 222 26.62 0.38 4.19
N ASN A 223 27.75 -0.16 3.74
CA ASN A 223 28.19 0.02 2.34
C ASN A 223 27.28 -0.72 1.35
N LEU A 224 26.77 -1.89 1.74
CA LEU A 224 25.81 -2.63 0.93
C LEU A 224 24.46 -1.90 0.92
N LEU A 225 24.05 -1.36 2.06
CA LEU A 225 22.82 -0.57 2.17
C LEU A 225 22.83 0.64 1.23
N ILE A 226 23.92 1.42 1.22
CA ILE A 226 24.06 2.58 0.32
C ILE A 226 23.98 2.16 -1.15
N LYS A 227 24.54 1.00 -1.52
CA LYS A 227 24.43 0.48 -2.89
C LYS A 227 22.99 0.12 -3.25
N VAL A 228 22.27 -0.57 -2.36
CA VAL A 228 20.85 -0.90 -2.56
C VAL A 228 20.01 0.38 -2.65
N LEU A 229 20.26 1.35 -1.78
CA LEU A 229 19.57 2.64 -1.76
C LEU A 229 19.82 3.43 -3.04
N LYS A 230 21.08 3.54 -3.49
CA LYS A 230 21.42 4.28 -4.72
C LYS A 230 20.76 3.70 -5.97
N LEU A 231 20.60 2.37 -6.03
CA LEU A 231 19.84 1.72 -7.11
C LEU A 231 18.33 1.95 -6.96
N SER A 232 17.84 1.88 -5.73
CA SER A 232 16.42 2.00 -5.40
C SER A 232 15.90 3.43 -5.52
N ILE A 233 16.75 4.44 -5.42
CA ILE A 233 16.36 5.85 -5.45
C ILE A 233 15.61 6.21 -6.74
N TRP A 234 16.03 5.64 -7.87
CA TRP A 234 15.35 5.82 -9.15
C TRP A 234 13.97 5.18 -9.15
N SER A 235 13.85 3.98 -8.58
CA SER A 235 12.58 3.26 -8.47
C SER A 235 11.62 3.99 -7.52
N MET A 236 12.12 4.57 -6.44
CA MET A 236 11.35 5.41 -5.51
C MET A 236 10.86 6.70 -6.18
N LEU A 237 11.74 7.41 -6.90
CA LEU A 237 11.36 8.61 -7.64
C LEU A 237 10.30 8.29 -8.71
N HIS A 238 10.52 7.22 -9.48
CA HIS A 238 9.55 6.78 -10.49
C HIS A 238 8.19 6.42 -9.87
N ALA A 239 8.19 5.66 -8.77
CA ALA A 239 6.97 5.30 -8.06
C ALA A 239 6.24 6.54 -7.52
N PHE A 240 6.97 7.52 -7.01
CA PHE A 240 6.39 8.77 -6.53
C PHE A 240 5.79 9.61 -7.68
N ILE A 241 6.51 9.76 -8.79
CA ILE A 241 6.02 10.45 -9.99
C ILE A 241 4.77 9.76 -10.54
N SER A 242 4.69 8.43 -10.46
CA SER A 242 3.52 7.67 -10.91
C SER A 242 2.23 8.00 -10.14
N VAL A 243 2.32 8.56 -8.92
CA VAL A 243 1.14 8.97 -8.13
C VAL A 243 0.67 10.38 -8.52
N ALA A 244 1.55 11.22 -9.07
CA ALA A 244 1.24 12.61 -9.40
C ALA A 244 0.03 12.78 -10.34
N PRO A 245 -0.16 11.97 -11.40
CA PRO A 245 -1.35 12.07 -12.26
C PRO A 245 -2.67 11.83 -11.51
N CYS A 246 -2.67 10.95 -10.51
CA CYS A 246 -3.86 10.65 -9.72
C CYS A 246 -4.27 11.85 -8.86
N ILE A 247 -3.29 12.52 -8.25
CA ILE A 247 -3.49 13.74 -7.45
C ILE A 247 -4.03 14.86 -8.35
N VAL A 248 -3.38 15.10 -9.49
CA VAL A 248 -3.78 16.13 -10.45
C VAL A 248 -5.19 15.87 -10.97
N LYS A 249 -5.51 14.64 -11.38
CA LYS A 249 -6.84 14.27 -11.87
C LYS A 249 -7.91 14.58 -10.83
N LYS A 250 -7.67 14.28 -9.55
CA LYS A 250 -8.65 14.51 -8.49
C LYS A 250 -8.80 15.98 -8.13
N TYR A 251 -7.72 16.76 -8.22
CA TYR A 251 -7.79 18.21 -8.09
C TYR A 251 -8.70 18.82 -9.18
N PHE A 252 -8.46 18.46 -10.45
CA PHE A 252 -9.30 18.89 -11.57
C PHE A 252 -10.73 18.34 -11.55
N GLN A 253 -10.95 17.20 -10.91
CA GLN A 253 -12.28 16.61 -10.78
C GLN A 253 -13.08 17.34 -9.70
N ASN A 254 -12.46 17.62 -8.56
CA ASN A 254 -13.06 18.45 -7.52
C ASN A 254 -13.43 19.85 -8.04
N GLU A 255 -12.56 20.44 -8.87
CA GLU A 255 -12.79 21.75 -9.51
C GLU A 255 -13.93 21.73 -10.53
N ARG A 256 -14.07 20.63 -11.30
CA ARG A 256 -15.22 20.42 -12.20
C ARG A 256 -16.52 20.16 -11.45
N ASP A 257 -16.48 19.44 -10.34
CA ASP A 257 -17.65 19.13 -9.53
C ASP A 257 -18.18 20.40 -8.82
N THR A 258 -17.29 21.29 -8.36
CA THR A 258 -17.68 22.63 -7.86
C THR A 258 -18.23 23.51 -8.98
N GLU A 259 -17.61 23.58 -10.16
CA GLU A 259 -18.18 24.32 -11.30
C GLU A 259 -19.57 23.81 -11.71
N GLY A 260 -19.76 22.49 -11.68
CA GLY A 260 -21.06 21.84 -11.93
C GLY A 260 -22.13 22.24 -10.92
N LEU A 261 -21.77 22.29 -9.63
CA LEU A 261 -22.66 22.77 -8.56
C LEU A 261 -23.00 24.26 -8.70
N PHE A 262 -22.02 25.11 -9.03
CA PHE A 262 -22.25 26.53 -9.30
C PHE A 262 -23.17 26.76 -10.49
N LYS A 263 -22.98 26.01 -11.59
CA LYS A 263 -23.90 26.06 -12.74
C LYS A 263 -25.31 25.61 -12.36
N LYS A 264 -25.45 24.55 -11.56
CA LYS A 264 -26.75 24.02 -11.13
C LYS A 264 -27.47 25.01 -10.20
N GLN A 265 -26.78 25.63 -9.25
CA GLN A 265 -27.33 26.71 -8.40
C GLN A 265 -27.70 27.95 -9.22
N SER A 266 -26.86 28.37 -10.16
CA SER A 266 -27.15 29.50 -11.05
C SER A 266 -28.38 29.23 -11.91
N TYR A 267 -28.55 28.01 -12.42
CA TYR A 267 -29.73 27.60 -13.17
C TYR A 267 -31.01 27.60 -12.32
N VAL A 268 -30.93 27.16 -11.06
CA VAL A 268 -32.07 27.19 -10.11
C VAL A 268 -32.45 28.62 -9.74
N LEU A 269 -31.46 29.50 -9.52
CA LEU A 269 -31.68 30.92 -9.26
C LEU A 269 -32.29 31.63 -10.47
N PHE A 270 -31.77 31.36 -11.68
CA PHE A 270 -32.33 31.89 -12.93
C PHE A 270 -33.76 31.39 -13.14
N ARG A 271 -34.05 30.11 -12.87
CA ARG A 271 -35.41 29.57 -12.94
C ARG A 271 -36.36 30.24 -11.93
N LYS A 272 -35.93 30.47 -10.69
CA LYS A 272 -36.73 31.20 -9.68
C LYS A 272 -37.01 32.65 -10.08
N GLN A 273 -36.04 33.31 -10.71
CA GLN A 273 -36.16 34.72 -11.09
C GLN A 273 -37.06 34.93 -12.33
N TYR A 274 -37.19 33.91 -13.19
CA TYR A 274 -38.04 33.94 -14.39
C TYR A 274 -39.36 33.17 -14.27
N SER A 275 -39.58 32.40 -13.19
CA SER A 275 -40.83 31.66 -13.00
C SER A 275 -41.92 32.39 -12.23
N GLY A 276 -41.67 33.58 -11.66
CA GLY A 276 -42.73 34.44 -11.09
C GLY A 276 -43.78 33.71 -10.23
N ILE A 277 -43.34 32.85 -9.31
CA ILE A 277 -44.22 32.23 -8.32
C ILE A 277 -43.64 32.58 -6.95
N ASP A 278 -44.40 33.41 -6.23
CA ASP A 278 -44.27 33.71 -4.81
C ASP A 278 -44.20 32.44 -3.95
#